data_AF-A0A6M0AEH7-F1
#
_entry.id   AF-A0A6M0AEH7-F1
#
_cell.length_a   1.000
_cell.length_b   1.000
_cell.length_c   1.000
_cell.angle_alpha   90.00
_cell.angle_beta   90.00
_cell.angle_gamma   90.00
#
_symmetry.space_group_name_H-M   'P 1'
#
loop_
_entity.id
_entity.type
_entity.pdbx_description
1 polymer ?
#
loop_
_entity_poly.entity_id
_entity_poly.type
_entity_poly.pdbx_seq_one_letter_code
_entity_poly.pdbx_strand_id
1 'polypeptide(L)'
;MTTAHTSNVTTVYQGSDEHFPNPERGFFLPFTPLDNTSNYSLQLSELQEVRNNQMTLVRKVYVISEFRNKPLSESFIQTLSQDLNTARQAGVKLILRFAYNWVGGGEDSSRDRILSHLDDLQPILASNYDVIAYMEAGFIGYWGEWHSSYYGLDSNNEDRKAILFKLLSVLPSERMVTLRYPNHKIAIFDQENPLTPNEAFNGTNRGRTGATNDCFLASIDDWGTYSDTDRGIIEQEKTFLNLDNRYVVQGGETCNPSSFDDCPNALNELERMRWSALNYKPS
;
A
#
# COMPACT_ATOMS: atom_id res chain seq x y z
N MET A 1 -25.85 -44.95 21.32
CA MET A 1 -24.85 -43.96 20.88
C MET A 1 -24.95 -43.86 19.37
N THR A 2 -25.54 -42.78 18.86
CA THR A 2 -25.72 -42.53 17.42
C THR A 2 -24.49 -41.81 16.90
N THR A 3 -23.69 -42.50 16.09
CA THR A 3 -22.56 -41.91 15.36
C THR A 3 -23.11 -41.02 14.25
N ALA A 4 -22.92 -39.71 14.38
CA ALA A 4 -23.23 -38.77 13.31
C ALA A 4 -22.23 -38.96 12.16
N HIS A 5 -22.70 -39.35 10.99
CA HIS A 5 -21.91 -39.30 9.77
C HIS A 5 -21.90 -37.87 9.24
N THR A 6 -20.73 -37.23 9.26
CA THR A 6 -20.50 -35.99 8.52
C THR A 6 -20.43 -36.31 7.04
N SER A 7 -21.43 -35.86 6.28
CA SER A 7 -21.38 -35.90 4.81
C SER A 7 -20.47 -34.77 4.32
N ASN A 8 -19.40 -35.12 3.62
CA ASN A 8 -18.58 -34.12 2.93
C ASN A 8 -19.28 -33.69 1.64
N VAL A 9 -19.35 -32.38 1.41
CA VAL A 9 -19.81 -31.80 0.14
C VAL A 9 -18.57 -31.42 -0.67
N THR A 10 -18.48 -31.92 -1.89
CA THR A 10 -17.46 -31.49 -2.87
C THR A 10 -18.08 -30.44 -3.78
N THR A 11 -17.59 -29.20 -3.70
CA THR A 11 -17.95 -28.12 -4.62
C THR A 11 -16.86 -27.97 -5.67
N VAL A 12 -17.24 -27.99 -6.95
CA VAL A 12 -16.32 -27.73 -8.06
C VAL A 12 -16.52 -26.29 -8.53
N TYR A 13 -15.48 -25.48 -8.45
CA TYR A 13 -15.47 -24.11 -8.97
C TYR A 13 -14.89 -24.11 -10.39
N GLN A 14 -15.57 -23.46 -11.33
CA GLN A 14 -15.06 -23.24 -12.68
C GLN A 14 -14.44 -21.85 -12.76
N GLY A 15 -13.30 -21.72 -13.44
CA GLY A 15 -12.72 -20.42 -13.75
C GLY A 15 -13.65 -19.60 -14.65
N SER A 16 -13.57 -18.28 -14.55
CA SER A 16 -14.32 -17.34 -15.38
C SER A 16 -13.40 -16.21 -15.82
N ASP A 17 -13.54 -15.80 -17.07
CA ASP A 17 -12.91 -14.58 -17.63
C ASP A 17 -13.84 -13.36 -17.51
N GLU A 18 -14.95 -13.50 -16.76
CA GLU A 18 -15.87 -12.39 -16.51
C GLU A 18 -15.12 -11.21 -15.87
N HIS A 19 -15.30 -10.04 -16.46
CA HIS A 19 -14.81 -8.79 -15.88
C HIS A 19 -15.83 -8.30 -14.86
N PHE A 20 -15.56 -8.56 -13.58
CA PHE A 20 -16.45 -8.22 -12.47
C PHE A 20 -15.74 -7.37 -11.42
N PRO A 21 -16.48 -6.63 -10.57
CA PRO A 21 -15.89 -5.74 -9.59
C PRO A 21 -15.42 -6.53 -8.37
N ASN A 22 -14.17 -7.00 -8.41
CA ASN A 22 -13.54 -7.78 -7.34
C ASN A 22 -13.16 -6.87 -6.15
N PRO A 23 -13.80 -6.98 -4.98
CA PRO A 23 -13.52 -6.10 -3.86
C PRO A 23 -12.06 -6.20 -3.40
N GLU A 24 -11.43 -5.05 -3.15
CA GLU A 24 -10.06 -4.95 -2.64
C GLU A 24 -8.97 -5.55 -3.53
N ARG A 25 -9.28 -5.83 -4.81
CA ARG A 25 -8.35 -6.44 -5.76
C ARG A 25 -8.51 -5.88 -7.18
N GLY A 26 -7.47 -6.09 -7.98
CA GLY A 26 -7.45 -5.72 -9.40
C GLY A 26 -6.88 -4.33 -9.64
N PHE A 27 -7.28 -3.70 -10.74
CA PHE A 27 -6.77 -2.37 -11.07
C PHE A 27 -7.34 -1.29 -10.14
N PHE A 28 -6.50 -0.31 -9.80
CA PHE A 28 -6.92 0.91 -9.12
C PHE A 28 -6.74 2.14 -10.01
N LEU A 29 -7.61 3.13 -9.84
CA LEU A 29 -7.40 4.46 -10.44
C LEU A 29 -6.50 5.30 -9.53
N PRO A 30 -5.33 5.80 -9.99
CA PRO A 30 -4.50 6.70 -9.19
C PRO A 30 -5.05 8.13 -9.21
N PHE A 31 -5.24 8.70 -8.02
CA PHE A 31 -5.43 10.15 -7.83
C PHE A 31 -4.09 10.75 -7.42
N THR A 32 -3.29 11.02 -8.44
CA THR A 32 -1.94 11.54 -8.32
C THR A 32 -1.98 13.04 -8.03
N PRO A 33 -1.22 13.55 -7.05
CA PRO A 33 -1.10 14.97 -6.82
C PRO A 33 -0.49 15.69 -8.03
N LEU A 34 -0.94 16.91 -8.30
CA LEU A 34 -0.41 17.74 -9.40
C LEU A 34 0.68 18.72 -8.92
N ASP A 35 0.67 19.04 -7.62
CA ASP A 35 1.57 19.99 -7.01
C ASP A 35 1.86 19.60 -5.54
N ASN A 36 2.59 20.45 -4.82
CA ASN A 36 2.96 20.21 -3.43
C ASN A 36 1.90 20.67 -2.41
N THR A 37 0.81 21.32 -2.84
CA THR A 37 -0.10 22.08 -1.95
C THR A 37 -1.57 21.68 -2.05
N SER A 38 -1.97 21.06 -3.15
CA SER A 38 -3.36 20.83 -3.51
C SER A 38 -3.77 19.40 -3.18
N ASN A 39 -4.69 19.27 -2.22
CA ASN A 39 -5.43 18.03 -1.99
C ASN A 39 -6.83 18.17 -2.56
N TYR A 40 -7.01 17.82 -3.83
CA TYR A 40 -8.32 17.87 -4.48
C TYR A 40 -9.27 16.85 -3.84
N SER A 41 -10.45 17.30 -3.39
CA SER A 41 -11.48 16.41 -2.84
C SER A 41 -12.01 15.45 -3.91
N LEU A 42 -12.24 14.20 -3.52
CA LEU A 42 -12.83 13.18 -4.37
C LEU A 42 -14.26 13.55 -4.74
N GLN A 43 -14.60 13.42 -6.02
CA GLN A 43 -15.95 13.68 -6.51
C GLN A 43 -16.72 12.37 -6.67
N LEU A 44 -17.97 12.34 -6.19
CA LEU A 44 -18.80 11.12 -6.24
C LEU A 44 -18.97 10.60 -7.67
N SER A 45 -19.20 11.49 -8.64
CA SER A 45 -19.38 11.13 -10.05
C SER A 45 -18.14 10.44 -10.63
N GLU A 46 -16.95 10.92 -10.30
CA GLU A 46 -15.68 10.33 -10.76
C GLU A 46 -15.47 8.93 -10.16
N LEU A 47 -15.76 8.75 -8.88
CA LEU A 47 -15.67 7.44 -8.24
C LEU A 47 -16.75 6.46 -8.74
N GLN A 48 -17.93 6.96 -9.13
CA GLN A 48 -18.96 6.14 -9.77
C GLN A 48 -18.53 5.69 -11.17
N GLU A 49 -17.78 6.51 -11.90
CA GLU A 49 -17.18 6.08 -13.17
C GLU A 49 -16.14 4.96 -12.95
N VAL A 50 -15.32 5.03 -11.90
CA VAL A 50 -14.41 3.93 -11.52
C VAL A 50 -15.19 2.62 -11.34
N ARG A 51 -16.31 2.66 -10.63
CA ARG A 51 -17.18 1.49 -10.42
C ARG A 51 -17.83 0.97 -11.68
N ASN A 52 -18.30 1.88 -12.55
CA ASN A 52 -18.90 1.50 -13.83
C ASN A 52 -17.89 0.77 -14.73
N ASN A 53 -16.60 1.08 -14.60
CA ASN A 53 -15.49 0.36 -15.23
C ASN A 53 -15.06 -0.91 -14.46
N GLN A 54 -15.89 -1.43 -13.55
CA GLN A 54 -15.64 -2.61 -12.70
C GLN A 54 -14.38 -2.55 -11.82
N MET A 55 -13.78 -1.37 -11.63
CA MET A 55 -12.71 -1.19 -10.65
C MET A 55 -13.31 -0.95 -9.26
N THR A 56 -12.64 -1.46 -8.22
CA THR A 56 -13.11 -1.34 -6.83
C THR A 56 -12.16 -0.53 -5.95
N LEU A 57 -11.02 -0.12 -6.51
CA LEU A 57 -9.92 0.51 -5.81
C LEU A 57 -9.58 1.87 -6.39
N VAL A 58 -9.23 2.80 -5.51
CA VAL A 58 -8.67 4.11 -5.86
C VAL A 58 -7.47 4.37 -4.97
N ARG A 59 -6.33 4.77 -5.54
CA ARG A 59 -5.19 5.21 -4.74
C ARG A 59 -5.24 6.71 -4.56
N LYS A 60 -5.25 7.17 -3.31
CA LYS A 60 -5.25 8.59 -2.97
C LYS A 60 -3.99 8.93 -2.18
N VAL A 61 -3.15 9.76 -2.79
CA VAL A 61 -2.01 10.37 -2.10
C VAL A 61 -2.44 11.74 -1.57
N TYR A 62 -2.24 11.97 -0.28
CA TYR A 62 -2.43 13.27 0.36
C TYR A 62 -1.07 13.95 0.53
N VAL A 63 -0.90 15.11 -0.10
CA VAL A 63 0.31 15.92 0.08
C VAL A 63 0.09 16.89 1.23
N ILE A 64 0.77 16.64 2.34
CA ILE A 64 0.65 17.35 3.62
C ILE A 64 1.84 18.28 3.86
N SER A 65 2.40 18.84 2.79
CA SER A 65 3.64 19.63 2.79
C SER A 65 3.59 20.88 3.69
N GLU A 66 2.41 21.48 3.83
CA GLU A 66 2.23 22.64 4.69
C GLU A 66 2.38 22.28 6.18
N PHE A 67 2.16 21.02 6.54
CA PHE A 67 2.15 20.55 7.93
C PHE A 67 3.52 20.06 8.41
N ARG A 68 4.59 20.15 7.60
CA ARG A 68 5.94 19.67 7.99
C ARG A 68 6.43 20.16 9.35
N ASN A 69 5.98 21.35 9.78
CA ASN A 69 6.40 21.98 11.03
C ASN A 69 5.22 22.40 11.94
N LYS A 70 3.98 21.99 11.63
CA LYS A 70 2.77 22.35 12.38
C LYS A 70 1.78 21.17 12.40
N PRO A 71 0.86 21.06 13.38
CA PRO A 71 -0.16 20.01 13.39
C PRO A 71 -1.03 20.02 12.13
N LEU A 72 -1.68 18.88 11.83
CA LEU A 72 -2.70 18.83 10.78
C LEU A 72 -3.85 19.78 11.13
N SER A 73 -4.37 20.51 10.13
CA SER A 73 -5.51 21.39 10.37
C SER A 73 -6.81 20.60 10.47
N GLU A 74 -7.77 21.16 11.20
CA GLU A 74 -9.13 20.60 11.24
C GLU A 74 -9.77 20.55 9.84
N SER A 75 -9.48 21.53 8.99
CA SER A 75 -9.96 21.55 7.59
C SER A 75 -9.41 20.37 6.77
N PHE A 76 -8.15 19.98 6.98
CA PHE A 76 -7.57 18.81 6.32
C PHE A 76 -8.24 17.52 6.81
N ILE A 77 -8.42 17.38 8.13
CA ILE A 77 -9.11 16.24 8.75
C ILE A 77 -10.56 16.12 8.23
N GLN A 78 -11.27 17.23 8.09
CA GLN A 78 -12.62 17.26 7.50
C GLN A 78 -12.60 16.84 6.02
N THR A 79 -11.62 17.28 5.24
CA THR A 79 -11.45 16.88 3.83
C THR A 79 -11.23 15.37 3.70
N LEU A 80 -10.32 14.81 4.49
CA LEU A 80 -10.07 13.36 4.52
C LEU A 80 -11.34 12.58 4.89
N SER A 81 -12.09 13.03 5.90
CA SER A 81 -13.35 12.40 6.30
C SER A 81 -14.41 12.46 5.18
N GLN A 82 -14.51 13.57 4.46
CA GLN A 82 -15.41 13.70 3.32
C GLN A 82 -15.02 12.76 2.17
N ASP A 83 -13.74 12.66 1.83
CA ASP A 83 -13.24 11.76 0.79
C ASP A 83 -13.56 10.29 1.10
N LEU A 84 -13.35 9.86 2.35
CA LEU A 84 -13.70 8.51 2.81
C LEU A 84 -15.21 8.23 2.73
N ASN A 85 -16.04 9.23 3.06
CA ASN A 85 -17.49 9.14 2.89
C ASN A 85 -17.91 9.07 1.41
N THR A 86 -17.27 9.84 0.54
CA THR A 86 -17.51 9.80 -0.91
C THR A 86 -17.14 8.43 -1.49
N ALA A 87 -16.00 7.86 -1.07
CA ALA A 87 -15.60 6.51 -1.44
C ALA A 87 -16.64 5.46 -1.01
N ARG A 88 -17.15 5.59 0.23
CA ARG A 88 -18.24 4.74 0.75
C ARG A 88 -19.48 4.78 -0.13
N GLN A 89 -19.93 5.99 -0.46
CA GLN A 89 -21.13 6.21 -1.29
C GLN A 89 -20.96 5.68 -2.71
N ALA A 90 -19.76 5.80 -3.28
CA ALA A 90 -19.45 5.23 -4.58
C ALA A 90 -19.36 3.70 -4.54
N GLY A 91 -18.98 3.11 -3.40
CA GLY A 91 -18.73 1.67 -3.29
C GLY A 91 -17.32 1.26 -3.75
N VAL A 92 -16.35 2.17 -3.67
CA VAL A 92 -14.92 1.89 -3.85
C VAL A 92 -14.21 1.88 -2.51
N LYS A 93 -13.00 1.32 -2.47
CA LYS A 93 -12.08 1.45 -1.33
C LYS A 93 -10.83 2.22 -1.70
N LEU A 94 -10.26 2.90 -0.72
CA LEU A 94 -9.07 3.73 -0.88
C LEU A 94 -7.81 2.99 -0.48
N ILE A 95 -6.78 3.09 -1.32
CA ILE A 95 -5.38 2.87 -0.97
C ILE A 95 -4.82 4.23 -0.57
N LEU A 96 -4.48 4.39 0.70
CA LEU A 96 -4.06 5.69 1.23
C LEU A 96 -2.53 5.82 1.26
N ARG A 97 -2.01 6.98 0.84
CA ARG A 97 -0.63 7.40 1.12
C ARG A 97 -0.63 8.85 1.59
N PHE A 98 0.25 9.18 2.52
CA PHE A 98 0.50 10.57 2.94
C PHE A 98 1.95 10.91 2.64
N ALA A 99 2.23 12.07 2.07
CA ALA A 99 3.57 12.52 1.72
C ALA A 99 3.74 14.00 2.03
N TYR A 100 4.94 14.43 2.42
CA TYR A 100 5.21 15.86 2.63
C TYR A 100 5.67 16.58 1.37
N ASN A 101 5.96 15.87 0.30
CA ASN A 101 6.48 16.41 -0.94
C ASN A 101 6.01 15.55 -2.11
N TRP A 102 6.01 16.16 -3.29
CA TRP A 102 5.56 15.55 -4.53
C TRP A 102 6.37 16.02 -5.73
N VAL A 103 6.30 17.31 -6.10
CA VAL A 103 6.97 17.79 -7.32
C VAL A 103 8.48 17.82 -7.11
N GLY A 104 9.18 16.84 -7.71
CA GLY A 104 10.65 16.70 -7.64
C GLY A 104 11.20 16.24 -6.29
N GLY A 105 10.33 15.76 -5.39
CA GLY A 105 10.72 15.41 -4.02
C GLY A 105 10.83 16.63 -3.10
N GLY A 106 11.58 16.48 -2.01
CA GLY A 106 11.86 17.57 -1.06
C GLY A 106 11.87 17.12 0.39
N GLU A 107 11.75 18.08 1.30
CA GLU A 107 11.76 17.78 2.73
C GLU A 107 10.56 16.91 3.14
N ASP A 108 10.83 15.94 4.01
CA ASP A 108 9.84 15.26 4.82
C ASP A 108 9.61 16.02 6.13
N SER A 109 9.57 15.34 7.27
CA SER A 109 9.38 15.97 8.57
C SER A 109 10.12 15.20 9.64
N SER A 110 10.30 15.78 10.83
CA SER A 110 10.94 15.08 11.94
C SER A 110 10.09 13.87 12.36
N ARG A 111 10.74 12.86 12.94
CA ARG A 111 10.06 11.68 13.49
C ARG A 111 8.90 12.08 14.41
N ASP A 112 9.14 12.97 15.37
CA ASP A 112 8.13 13.37 16.35
C ASP A 112 6.90 14.03 15.71
N ARG A 113 7.11 14.81 14.63
CA ARG A 113 6.01 15.39 13.87
C ARG A 113 5.23 14.34 13.09
N ILE A 114 5.90 13.38 12.46
CA ILE A 114 5.25 12.24 11.80
C ILE A 114 4.40 11.45 12.81
N LEU A 115 4.94 11.15 13.99
CA LEU A 115 4.22 10.43 15.03
C LEU A 115 2.98 11.21 15.50
N SER A 116 3.10 12.54 15.68
CA SER A 116 1.98 13.42 16.02
C SER A 116 0.91 13.48 14.92
N HIS A 117 1.28 13.50 13.64
CA HIS A 117 0.29 13.45 12.56
C HIS A 117 -0.44 12.11 12.50
N LEU A 118 0.24 11.01 12.80
CA LEU A 118 -0.40 9.70 12.91
C LEU A 118 -1.42 9.66 14.05
N ASP A 119 -1.14 10.33 15.17
CA ASP A 119 -2.13 10.54 16.24
C ASP A 119 -3.36 11.32 15.75
N ASP A 120 -3.15 12.43 15.05
CA ASP A 120 -4.25 13.25 14.49
C ASP A 120 -5.12 12.45 13.49
N LEU A 121 -4.52 11.53 12.73
CA LEU A 121 -5.20 10.68 11.75
C LEU A 121 -5.99 9.53 12.37
N GLN A 122 -5.60 9.04 13.55
CA GLN A 122 -6.15 7.83 14.16
C GLN A 122 -7.69 7.82 14.24
N PRO A 123 -8.39 8.87 14.72
CA PRO A 123 -9.84 8.83 14.84
C PRO A 123 -10.56 8.65 13.50
N ILE A 124 -10.03 9.26 12.44
CA ILE A 124 -10.61 9.17 11.09
C ILE A 124 -10.33 7.81 10.46
N LEU A 125 -9.11 7.29 10.60
CA LEU A 125 -8.77 5.94 10.12
C LEU A 125 -9.60 4.87 10.83
N ALA A 126 -9.76 4.98 12.15
CA ALA A 126 -10.55 4.06 12.97
C ALA A 126 -12.04 4.02 12.56
N SER A 127 -12.65 5.17 12.37
CA SER A 127 -14.07 5.29 12.01
C SER A 127 -14.38 4.90 10.56
N ASN A 128 -13.37 4.72 9.71
CA ASN A 128 -13.53 4.49 8.27
C ASN A 128 -12.77 3.25 7.75
N TYR A 129 -12.43 2.30 8.63
CA TYR A 129 -11.69 1.10 8.22
C TYR A 129 -12.40 0.32 7.11
N ASP A 130 -13.73 0.37 7.04
CA ASP A 130 -14.55 -0.34 6.06
C ASP A 130 -14.27 0.10 4.61
N VAL A 131 -13.83 1.33 4.39
CA VAL A 131 -13.53 1.90 3.06
C VAL A 131 -12.04 2.05 2.75
N ILE A 132 -11.17 1.63 3.66
CA ILE A 132 -9.72 1.57 3.40
C ILE A 132 -9.41 0.16 2.89
N ALA A 133 -8.68 0.01 1.77
CA ALA A 133 -8.19 -1.29 1.33
C ALA A 133 -6.91 -1.65 2.09
N TYR A 134 -5.91 -0.77 2.02
CA TYR A 134 -4.69 -0.77 2.80
C TYR A 134 -4.06 0.62 2.77
N MET A 135 -3.03 0.83 3.58
CA MET A 135 -2.28 2.09 3.63
C MET A 135 -0.85 1.85 3.17
N GLU A 136 -0.38 2.60 2.19
CA GLU A 136 1.04 2.62 1.85
C GLU A 136 1.78 3.38 2.96
N ALA A 137 2.91 2.83 3.42
CA ALA A 137 3.75 3.46 4.41
C ALA A 137 4.36 4.72 3.81
N GLY A 138 3.67 5.85 3.99
CA GLY A 138 4.06 7.16 3.49
C GLY A 138 5.10 7.85 4.38
N PHE A 139 5.04 9.19 4.36
CA PHE A 139 5.72 10.15 5.23
C PHE A 139 7.23 10.29 5.05
N ILE A 140 7.98 9.20 4.96
CA ILE A 140 9.45 9.26 4.94
C ILE A 140 9.93 9.58 3.52
N GLY A 141 10.77 10.59 3.40
CA GLY A 141 11.52 10.86 2.18
C GLY A 141 10.71 11.37 0.98
N TYR A 142 11.29 11.21 -0.20
CA TYR A 142 10.68 11.67 -1.45
C TYR A 142 9.40 10.88 -1.70
N TRP A 143 8.31 11.59 -2.02
CA TRP A 143 6.98 11.02 -2.30
C TRP A 143 6.38 10.16 -1.17
N GLY A 144 7.00 10.17 0.02
CA GLY A 144 6.68 9.27 1.12
C GLY A 144 7.14 7.83 0.91
N GLU A 145 8.17 7.58 0.09
CA GLU A 145 8.56 6.25 -0.36
C GLU A 145 9.72 5.63 0.41
N TRP A 146 10.17 6.26 1.49
CA TRP A 146 11.21 5.76 2.38
C TRP A 146 12.62 5.78 1.79
N HIS A 147 12.90 6.77 0.95
CA HIS A 147 14.25 7.10 0.50
C HIS A 147 14.44 8.62 0.43
N SER A 148 15.70 9.08 0.51
CA SER A 148 16.03 10.50 0.38
C SER A 148 15.35 11.37 1.46
N SER A 149 15.27 10.85 2.69
CA SER A 149 14.74 11.61 3.85
C SER A 149 15.65 12.80 4.16
N TYR A 150 15.06 13.98 4.35
CA TYR A 150 15.80 15.16 4.77
C TYR A 150 16.28 15.02 6.23
N TYR A 151 15.50 14.32 7.06
CA TYR A 151 15.84 14.01 8.44
C TYR A 151 16.62 12.69 8.61
N GLY A 152 16.99 12.02 7.51
CA GLY A 152 17.74 10.75 7.53
C GLY A 152 16.95 9.55 8.08
N LEU A 153 15.62 9.63 8.11
CA LEU A 153 14.74 8.62 8.71
C LEU A 153 14.72 7.29 7.94
N ASP A 154 15.02 7.32 6.64
CA ASP A 154 15.17 6.14 5.79
C ASP A 154 16.42 5.31 6.12
N SER A 155 17.49 5.99 6.54
CA SER A 155 18.77 5.36 6.87
C SER A 155 18.84 4.77 8.29
N ASN A 156 17.93 5.17 9.19
CA ASN A 156 17.89 4.71 10.57
C ASN A 156 16.79 3.68 10.81
N ASN A 157 17.17 2.43 11.13
CA ASN A 157 16.22 1.36 11.36
C ASN A 157 15.27 1.61 12.53
N GLU A 158 15.71 2.31 13.57
CA GLU A 158 14.85 2.63 14.72
C GLU A 158 13.76 3.65 14.36
N ASP A 159 14.07 4.60 13.48
CA ASP A 159 13.09 5.59 13.01
C ASP A 159 12.07 4.93 12.07
N ARG A 160 12.55 4.11 11.13
CA ARG A 160 11.72 3.25 10.29
C ARG A 160 10.77 2.39 11.13
N LYS A 161 11.29 1.72 12.16
CA LYS A 161 10.51 0.86 13.06
C LYS A 161 9.48 1.66 13.85
N ALA A 162 9.86 2.79 14.43
CA ALA A 162 8.96 3.66 15.18
C ALA A 162 7.78 4.14 14.32
N ILE A 163 8.06 4.59 13.09
CA ILE A 163 7.03 5.09 12.17
C ILE A 163 6.14 3.97 11.65
N LEU A 164 6.70 2.82 11.24
CA LEU A 164 5.88 1.66 10.82
C LEU A 164 4.97 1.16 11.95
N PHE A 165 5.50 1.05 13.16
CA PHE A 165 4.72 0.56 14.29
C PHE A 165 3.64 1.56 14.68
N LYS A 166 3.91 2.86 14.56
CA LYS A 166 2.89 3.88 14.75
C LYS A 166 1.79 3.78 13.68
N LEU A 167 2.14 3.66 12.40
CA LEU A 167 1.20 3.42 11.29
C LEU A 167 0.27 2.23 11.60
N LEU A 168 0.85 1.09 11.98
CA LEU A 168 0.11 -0.13 12.31
C LEU A 168 -0.77 0.02 13.58
N SER A 169 -0.39 0.90 14.51
CA SER A 169 -1.17 1.16 15.72
C SER A 169 -2.37 2.09 15.48
N VAL A 170 -2.26 3.04 14.55
CA VAL A 170 -3.33 4.00 14.26
C VAL A 170 -4.28 3.50 13.16
N LEU A 171 -3.79 2.63 12.27
CA LEU A 171 -4.60 1.93 11.30
C LEU A 171 -5.31 0.71 11.95
N PRO A 172 -6.63 0.56 11.79
CA PRO A 172 -7.38 -0.57 12.36
C PRO A 172 -6.83 -1.94 11.99
N SER A 173 -6.93 -2.89 12.93
CA SER A 173 -6.33 -4.22 12.85
C SER A 173 -6.76 -5.05 11.63
N GLU A 174 -7.92 -4.72 11.08
CA GLU A 174 -8.53 -5.29 9.88
C GLU A 174 -7.79 -4.90 8.60
N ARG A 175 -6.89 -3.91 8.66
CA ARG A 175 -6.14 -3.35 7.53
C ARG A 175 -4.64 -3.53 7.69
N MET A 176 -3.98 -3.53 6.54
CA MET A 176 -2.54 -3.71 6.40
C MET A 176 -1.86 -2.40 6.00
N VAL A 177 -0.57 -2.32 6.30
CA VAL A 177 0.33 -1.26 5.83
C VAL A 177 1.33 -1.86 4.84
N THR A 178 1.57 -1.26 3.68
CA THR A 178 2.55 -1.76 2.70
C THR A 178 3.85 -0.96 2.70
N LEU A 179 4.99 -1.64 2.63
CA LEU A 179 6.31 -1.03 2.47
C LEU A 179 6.83 -1.22 1.04
N ARG A 180 7.56 -0.22 0.51
CA ARG A 180 8.19 -0.33 -0.80
C ARG A 180 9.28 -1.41 -0.81
N TYR A 181 10.21 -1.32 0.13
CA TYR A 181 11.43 -2.12 0.09
C TYR A 181 11.32 -3.40 0.95
N PRO A 182 11.51 -4.61 0.37
CA PRO A 182 11.51 -5.86 1.14
C PRO A 182 12.56 -5.89 2.25
N ASN A 183 13.75 -5.35 1.98
CA ASN A 183 14.84 -5.26 2.94
C ASN A 183 14.48 -4.39 4.17
N HIS A 184 13.62 -3.37 4.02
CA HIS A 184 13.12 -2.57 5.14
C HIS A 184 12.24 -3.42 6.05
N LYS A 185 11.35 -4.25 5.48
CA LYS A 185 10.54 -5.17 6.27
C LYS A 185 11.42 -6.14 7.06
N ILE A 186 12.40 -6.76 6.40
CA ILE A 186 13.36 -7.68 7.04
C ILE A 186 14.08 -7.00 8.21
N ALA A 187 14.64 -5.80 7.98
CA ALA A 187 15.42 -5.07 8.98
C ALA A 187 14.58 -4.55 10.16
N ILE A 188 13.36 -4.07 9.92
CA ILE A 188 12.48 -3.54 10.98
C ILE A 188 12.05 -4.63 11.96
N PHE A 189 11.76 -5.81 11.44
CA PHE A 189 11.31 -6.95 12.24
C PHE A 189 12.45 -7.85 12.72
N ASP A 190 13.67 -7.64 12.23
CA ASP A 190 14.83 -8.50 12.49
C ASP A 190 14.52 -9.97 12.16
N GLN A 191 13.97 -10.19 10.96
CA GLN A 191 13.51 -11.50 10.47
C GLN A 191 13.76 -11.65 8.97
N GLU A 192 14.75 -12.47 8.62
CA GLU A 192 15.10 -12.76 7.20
C GLU A 192 14.14 -13.74 6.52
N ASN A 193 13.47 -14.57 7.31
CA ASN A 193 12.51 -15.53 6.78
C ASN A 193 11.19 -14.84 6.40
N PRO A 194 10.44 -15.32 5.39
CA PRO A 194 9.09 -14.86 5.10
C PRO A 194 8.08 -15.28 6.21
N LEU A 195 6.89 -14.69 6.20
CA LEU A 195 5.81 -15.05 7.13
C LEU A 195 5.45 -16.54 7.08
N THR A 196 5.19 -17.11 8.25
CA THR A 196 4.60 -18.46 8.40
C THR A 196 3.09 -18.38 8.65
N PRO A 197 2.31 -19.46 8.42
CA PRO A 197 0.89 -19.48 8.75
C PRO A 197 0.56 -19.10 10.21
N ASN A 198 1.44 -19.45 11.16
CA ASN A 198 1.24 -19.15 12.58
C ASN A 198 1.42 -17.66 12.91
N GLU A 199 2.20 -16.94 12.10
CA GLU A 199 2.46 -15.51 12.26
C GLU A 199 1.46 -14.65 11.46
N ALA A 200 1.00 -15.18 10.33
CA ALA A 200 0.14 -14.49 9.38
C ALA A 200 -1.20 -14.01 9.96
N PHE A 201 -1.80 -14.76 10.88
CA PHE A 201 -3.18 -14.55 11.31
C PHE A 201 -3.35 -14.23 12.80
N ASN A 202 -2.25 -13.91 13.50
CA ASN A 202 -2.26 -13.64 14.94
C ASN A 202 -2.35 -12.15 15.30
N GLY A 203 -2.55 -11.27 14.30
CA GLY A 203 -2.66 -9.82 14.48
C GLY A 203 -1.34 -9.11 14.76
N THR A 204 -0.19 -9.78 14.59
CA THR A 204 1.13 -9.13 14.74
C THR A 204 1.35 -8.02 13.72
N ASN A 205 2.19 -7.05 14.09
CA ASN A 205 2.64 -5.99 13.18
C ASN A 205 3.22 -6.58 11.88
N ARG A 206 4.06 -7.62 11.97
CA ARG A 206 4.68 -8.27 10.80
C ARG A 206 3.64 -8.93 9.89
N GLY A 207 2.64 -9.61 10.45
CA GLY A 207 1.51 -10.18 9.73
C GLY A 207 0.56 -9.15 9.11
N ARG A 208 0.70 -7.87 9.47
CA ARG A 208 -0.05 -6.73 8.92
C ARG A 208 0.80 -5.81 8.04
N THR A 209 2.07 -6.14 7.80
CA THR A 209 2.94 -5.40 6.88
C THR A 209 3.00 -6.11 5.54
N GLY A 210 2.35 -5.57 4.52
CA GLY A 210 2.48 -6.01 3.13
C GLY A 210 3.61 -5.32 2.38
N ALA A 211 3.58 -5.45 1.07
CA ALA A 211 4.56 -4.85 0.16
C ALA A 211 3.89 -4.01 -0.93
N THR A 212 4.60 -3.00 -1.41
CA THR A 212 4.25 -2.24 -2.61
C THR A 212 5.46 -2.22 -3.52
N ASN A 213 5.27 -2.36 -4.82
CA ASN A 213 6.36 -2.19 -5.79
C ASN A 213 6.09 -0.92 -6.59
N ASP A 214 6.92 0.08 -6.36
CA ASP A 214 6.87 1.32 -7.14
C ASP A 214 7.80 1.17 -8.34
N CYS A 215 7.22 1.33 -9.53
CA CYS A 215 7.83 1.06 -10.84
C CYS A 215 8.10 -0.42 -11.15
N PHE A 216 7.09 -1.26 -10.93
CA PHE A 216 7.06 -2.67 -11.33
C PHE A 216 7.46 -2.85 -12.81
N LEU A 217 8.48 -3.68 -13.03
CA LEU A 217 9.08 -3.99 -14.32
C LEU A 217 9.65 -2.79 -15.08
N ALA A 218 9.95 -1.67 -14.42
CA ALA A 218 10.52 -0.50 -15.08
C ALA A 218 12.05 -0.62 -15.32
N SER A 219 12.74 -1.50 -14.59
CA SER A 219 14.17 -1.81 -14.76
C SER A 219 14.47 -3.19 -14.15
N ILE A 220 15.75 -3.55 -14.07
CA ILE A 220 16.17 -4.80 -13.42
C ILE A 220 15.82 -4.85 -11.92
N ASP A 221 15.85 -3.69 -11.27
CA ASP A 221 15.65 -3.47 -9.84
C ASP A 221 14.35 -2.69 -9.53
N ASP A 222 13.48 -2.52 -10.53
CA ASP A 222 12.22 -1.75 -10.43
C ASP A 222 12.45 -0.35 -9.83
N TRP A 223 13.39 0.38 -10.44
CA TRP A 223 13.84 1.73 -10.07
C TRP A 223 14.20 1.86 -8.60
N GLY A 224 14.90 0.85 -8.08
CA GLY A 224 15.39 0.79 -6.71
C GLY A 224 14.45 0.12 -5.72
N THR A 225 13.28 -0.38 -6.13
CA THR A 225 12.42 -1.19 -5.24
C THR A 225 13.16 -2.42 -4.71
N TYR A 226 13.99 -3.04 -5.54
CA TYR A 226 14.94 -4.05 -5.10
C TYR A 226 16.27 -3.41 -4.71
N SER A 227 16.95 -3.96 -3.70
CA SER A 227 18.09 -3.29 -3.05
C SER A 227 19.38 -3.21 -3.87
N ASP A 228 19.46 -3.97 -4.97
CA ASP A 228 20.62 -4.02 -5.85
C ASP A 228 20.18 -4.35 -7.29
N THR A 229 21.11 -4.20 -8.24
CA THR A 229 20.96 -4.63 -9.64
C THR A 229 21.52 -6.03 -9.90
N ASP A 230 22.21 -6.63 -8.92
CA ASP A 230 22.63 -8.02 -8.96
C ASP A 230 21.41 -8.96 -8.97
N ARG A 231 21.34 -9.80 -10.01
CA ARG A 231 20.20 -10.72 -10.22
C ARG A 231 20.04 -11.73 -9.08
N GLY A 232 21.13 -12.15 -8.44
CA GLY A 232 21.06 -13.09 -7.32
C GLY A 232 20.41 -12.46 -6.09
N ILE A 233 20.70 -11.18 -5.81
CA ILE A 233 20.06 -10.43 -4.73
C ILE A 233 18.58 -10.19 -5.04
N ILE A 234 18.26 -9.72 -6.25
CA ILE A 234 16.86 -9.51 -6.68
C ILE A 234 16.06 -10.81 -6.57
N GLU A 235 16.60 -11.95 -7.02
CA GLU A 235 15.91 -13.23 -6.93
C GLU A 235 15.68 -13.69 -5.48
N GLN A 236 16.56 -13.34 -4.53
CA GLN A 236 16.34 -13.59 -3.11
C GLN A 236 15.18 -12.76 -2.57
N GLU A 237 15.14 -11.46 -2.89
CA GLU A 237 14.05 -10.57 -2.46
C GLU A 237 12.70 -10.96 -3.09
N LYS A 238 12.69 -11.32 -4.38
CA LYS A 238 11.50 -11.86 -5.05
C LYS A 238 11.05 -13.20 -4.46
N THR A 239 11.98 -14.04 -4.02
CA THR A 239 11.66 -15.31 -3.34
C THR A 239 11.05 -15.06 -1.96
N PHE A 240 11.58 -14.09 -1.21
CA PHE A 240 10.98 -13.63 0.04
C PHE A 240 9.54 -13.15 -0.20
N LEU A 241 9.32 -12.24 -1.15
CA LEU A 241 7.99 -11.71 -1.48
C LEU A 241 7.02 -12.81 -1.95
N ASN A 242 7.46 -13.75 -2.78
CA ASN A 242 6.63 -14.89 -3.21
C ASN A 242 6.10 -15.69 -2.02
N LEU A 243 6.88 -15.88 -0.96
CA LEU A 243 6.42 -16.65 0.19
C LEU A 243 5.60 -15.79 1.17
N ASP A 244 6.00 -14.54 1.36
CA ASP A 244 5.41 -13.61 2.31
C ASP A 244 4.01 -13.12 1.86
N ASN A 245 3.88 -12.78 0.58
CA ASN A 245 2.63 -12.29 -0.04
C ASN A 245 1.53 -13.37 -0.16
N ARG A 246 1.78 -14.58 0.35
CA ARG A 246 0.71 -15.57 0.60
C ARG A 246 -0.27 -15.11 1.67
N TYR A 247 0.17 -14.19 2.54
CA TYR A 247 -0.55 -13.80 3.74
C TYR A 247 -0.85 -12.30 3.81
N VAL A 248 -0.09 -11.48 3.09
CA VAL A 248 -0.21 -10.02 3.09
C VAL A 248 -0.42 -9.47 1.69
N VAL A 249 -0.97 -8.26 1.61
CA VAL A 249 -1.24 -7.60 0.33
C VAL A 249 0.06 -7.20 -0.38
N GLN A 250 0.05 -7.32 -1.71
CA GLN A 250 1.05 -6.78 -2.63
C GLN A 250 0.36 -5.76 -3.54
N GLY A 251 0.75 -4.50 -3.45
CA GLY A 251 0.31 -3.44 -4.35
C GLY A 251 1.45 -2.94 -5.24
N GLY A 252 1.17 -1.90 -6.03
CA GLY A 252 2.21 -1.17 -6.73
C GLY A 252 1.75 -0.47 -7.99
N GLU A 253 2.70 0.04 -8.75
CA GLU A 253 2.46 0.75 -9.99
C GLU A 253 3.51 0.46 -11.06
N THR A 254 3.13 0.61 -12.32
CA THR A 254 4.05 0.74 -13.45
C THR A 254 4.39 2.21 -13.69
N CYS A 255 5.63 2.50 -14.10
CA CYS A 255 6.12 3.86 -14.34
C CYS A 255 6.61 4.07 -15.77
N ASN A 256 7.50 3.20 -16.27
CA ASN A 256 8.10 3.36 -17.59
C ASN A 256 8.19 2.02 -18.33
N PRO A 257 8.00 2.02 -19.66
CA PRO A 257 8.24 0.83 -20.45
C PRO A 257 9.70 0.38 -20.36
N SER A 258 9.93 -0.93 -20.41
CA SER A 258 11.28 -1.49 -20.31
C SER A 258 11.40 -2.80 -21.09
N SER A 259 12.58 -3.42 -21.08
CA SER A 259 12.74 -4.77 -21.64
C SER A 259 12.12 -5.88 -20.77
N PHE A 260 11.60 -5.54 -19.59
CA PHE A 260 11.06 -6.48 -18.60
C PHE A 260 9.52 -6.50 -18.58
N ASP A 261 8.84 -5.61 -19.31
CA ASP A 261 7.38 -5.41 -19.20
C ASP A 261 6.55 -6.22 -20.22
N ASP A 262 7.16 -7.20 -20.90
CA ASP A 262 6.43 -8.01 -21.86
C ASP A 262 5.34 -8.84 -21.17
N CYS A 263 4.24 -9.10 -21.89
CA CYS A 263 3.06 -9.74 -21.31
C CYS A 263 3.36 -11.08 -20.61
N PRO A 264 4.18 -11.99 -21.18
CA PRO A 264 4.57 -13.22 -20.50
C PRO A 264 5.29 -12.99 -19.16
N ASN A 265 6.28 -12.09 -19.10
CA ASN A 265 6.99 -11.81 -17.85
C ASN A 265 6.08 -11.10 -16.84
N ALA A 266 5.28 -10.13 -17.29
CA ALA A 266 4.33 -9.43 -16.45
C ALA A 266 3.36 -10.40 -15.76
N LEU A 267 2.76 -11.32 -16.51
CA LEU A 267 1.86 -12.33 -15.94
C LEU A 267 2.59 -13.27 -14.97
N ASN A 268 3.82 -13.69 -15.29
CA ASN A 268 4.63 -14.54 -14.41
C ASN A 268 4.93 -13.85 -13.07
N GLU A 269 5.38 -12.60 -13.11
CA GLU A 269 5.77 -11.85 -11.91
C GLU A 269 4.56 -11.41 -11.08
N LEU A 270 3.43 -11.07 -11.73
CA LEU A 270 2.15 -10.83 -11.06
C LEU A 270 1.67 -12.06 -10.28
N GLU A 271 1.73 -13.25 -10.90
CA GLU A 271 1.38 -14.52 -10.26
C GLU A 271 2.36 -14.86 -9.13
N ARG A 272 3.67 -14.80 -9.41
CA ARG A 272 4.74 -15.13 -8.47
C ARG A 272 4.65 -14.32 -7.18
N MET A 273 4.34 -13.03 -7.28
CA MET A 273 4.26 -12.14 -6.12
C MET A 273 2.84 -11.94 -5.57
N ARG A 274 1.82 -12.60 -6.15
CA ARG A 274 0.41 -12.54 -5.68
C ARG A 274 -0.14 -11.13 -5.57
N TRP A 275 0.01 -10.37 -6.64
CA TRP A 275 -0.46 -8.99 -6.69
C TRP A 275 -1.94 -8.89 -6.35
N SER A 276 -2.23 -8.00 -5.41
CA SER A 276 -3.58 -7.62 -5.01
C SER A 276 -4.06 -6.43 -5.82
N ALA A 277 -3.20 -5.44 -6.08
CA ALA A 277 -3.60 -4.23 -6.79
C ALA A 277 -2.49 -3.63 -7.66
N LEU A 278 -2.85 -3.11 -8.85
CA LEU A 278 -1.93 -2.44 -9.79
C LEU A 278 -2.62 -1.19 -10.38
N ASN A 279 -1.87 -0.15 -10.73
CA ASN A 279 -2.44 1.05 -11.36
C ASN A 279 -3.07 0.72 -12.73
N TYR A 280 -4.27 1.25 -13.00
CA TYR A 280 -4.97 1.07 -14.27
C TYR A 280 -4.25 1.73 -15.46
N LYS A 281 -3.50 2.80 -15.19
CA LYS A 281 -2.68 3.53 -16.17
C LYS A 281 -1.32 3.83 -15.55
N PRO A 282 -0.23 3.77 -16.33
CA PRO A 282 1.09 4.19 -15.88
C PRO A 282 1.05 5.59 -15.28
N SER A 283 1.84 5.79 -14.21
CA SER A 283 1.95 7.06 -13.50
C SER A 283 2.82 8.09 -14.23
#